data_AF-A0A7J8VUV9-F1
#
_entry.id   AF-A0A7J8VUV9-F1
#
_cell.length_a   1.000
_cell.length_b   1.000
_cell.length_c   1.000
_cell.angle_alpha   90.00
_cell.angle_beta   90.00
_cell.angle_gamma   90.00
#
_symmetry.space_group_name_H-M   'P 1'
#
loop_
_entity.id
_entity.type
_entity.pdbx_description
1 polymer ?
#
loop_
_entity_poly.entity_id
_entity_poly.type
_entity_poly.pdbx_seq_one_letter_code
_entity_poly.pdbx_strand_id
1 'polypeptide(L)'
;MNIPHAPQVEKMMAFSVLTLYYNEEVLYSKEQLRTKNEDGISILYYLQTIYDDDWKNFMERMRQERIVKDDEIWITKLRDLRLWASYRGQTLFRTVRGMMYYHRALKMLAFLDSSLEMDIREGIRELGSVGEDVGLDGFNSKVSPSSRSLGGASSSLNLLFKGHEKGVSLMKFTYAVACQIYGAQKDKKDSHAEEILYMMKHNEALRVAYVNEVSVGRDEKEYYSVLVKYDQQLQKEVKIYRVQLLGQLKLGEGKPENQNHAIIFTRGDAVQTIDMNQDNHFEVALKMRNLLEEYKHYYGIQKPTILGVREHIFTGSVSSLAWFMSARETSFVTLGQRVLANPLKIRMYYGHPDVFNRFCFLTRGGISKVSRVVNISEDIFAGFNYTLR
;
A
#
# COMPACT_ATOMS: atom_id res chain seq x y z
N MET A 1 -21.78 -16.70 2.95
CA MET A 1 -21.85 -16.14 1.60
C MET A 1 -20.92 -16.97 0.73
N ASN A 2 -21.39 -17.49 -0.40
CA ASN A 2 -20.52 -18.17 -1.35
C ASN A 2 -19.67 -17.11 -2.06
N ILE A 3 -18.35 -17.30 -2.09
CA ILE A 3 -17.44 -16.36 -2.74
C ILE A 3 -17.70 -16.42 -4.26
N PRO A 4 -17.91 -15.28 -4.95
CA PRO A 4 -18.09 -15.27 -6.40
C PRO A 4 -16.91 -15.90 -7.13
N HIS A 5 -17.17 -16.53 -8.27
CA HIS A 5 -16.12 -17.05 -9.11
C HIS A 5 -15.21 -15.91 -9.61
N ALA A 6 -13.90 -16.10 -9.48
CA ALA A 6 -12.94 -15.10 -9.94
C ALA A 6 -12.89 -15.03 -11.48
N PRO A 7 -13.01 -13.85 -12.09
CA PRO A 7 -12.70 -13.69 -13.51
C PRO A 7 -11.18 -13.79 -13.73
N GLN A 8 -10.78 -14.02 -14.99
CA GLN A 8 -9.41 -13.77 -15.43
C GLN A 8 -9.03 -12.31 -15.14
N VAL A 9 -7.76 -12.05 -14.83
CA VAL A 9 -7.26 -10.72 -14.47
C VAL A 9 -7.57 -9.70 -15.56
N GLU A 10 -7.48 -10.05 -16.84
CA GLU A 10 -7.83 -9.14 -17.94
C GLU A 10 -9.30 -8.72 -17.94
N LYS A 11 -10.20 -9.56 -17.44
CA LYS A 11 -11.65 -9.35 -17.44
C LYS A 11 -12.18 -8.81 -16.11
N MET A 12 -11.34 -8.74 -15.08
CA MET A 12 -11.74 -8.20 -13.79
C MET A 12 -11.95 -6.68 -13.84
N MET A 13 -12.73 -6.17 -12.89
CA MET A 13 -12.86 -4.74 -12.64
C MET A 13 -11.51 -4.14 -12.22
N ALA A 14 -11.12 -3.02 -12.84
CA ALA A 14 -9.93 -2.29 -12.40
C ALA A 14 -10.23 -1.50 -11.12
N PHE A 15 -9.26 -1.38 -10.24
CA PHE A 15 -9.41 -0.63 -9.00
C PHE A 15 -8.17 0.15 -8.61
N SER A 16 -8.34 1.13 -7.75
CA SER A 16 -7.23 1.84 -7.11
C SER A 16 -7.27 1.72 -5.61
N VAL A 17 -6.10 1.83 -4.99
CA VAL A 17 -6.00 2.16 -3.57
C VAL A 17 -5.63 3.63 -3.44
N LEU A 18 -6.20 4.31 -2.45
CA LEU A 18 -5.87 5.68 -2.07
C LEU A 18 -5.53 5.71 -0.58
N THR A 19 -4.30 6.13 -0.26
CA THR A 19 -3.87 6.33 1.13
C THR A 19 -3.53 7.78 1.36
N LEU A 20 -4.02 8.31 2.47
CA LEU A 20 -3.75 9.67 2.90
C LEU A 20 -2.48 9.69 3.74
N TYR A 21 -1.56 10.58 3.41
CA TYR A 21 -0.31 10.77 4.12
C TYR A 21 -0.11 12.26 4.40
N TYR A 22 0.29 12.60 5.62
CA TYR A 22 0.65 13.97 5.93
C TYR A 22 2.14 14.10 6.20
N ASN A 23 2.57 13.71 7.40
CA ASN A 23 3.96 13.86 7.86
C ASN A 23 4.34 12.77 8.85
N GLU A 24 3.65 11.63 8.80
CA GLU A 24 4.00 10.44 9.56
C GLU A 24 5.39 9.94 9.13
N GLU A 25 5.99 9.06 9.93
CA GLU A 25 7.28 8.47 9.62
C GLU A 25 7.21 7.66 8.32
N VAL A 26 8.08 7.98 7.36
CA VAL A 26 8.16 7.23 6.10
C VAL A 26 8.96 5.95 6.31
N LEU A 27 10.18 6.09 6.83
CA LEU A 27 11.09 5.00 7.15
C LEU A 27 11.88 5.39 8.41
N TYR A 28 11.88 4.54 9.44
CA TYR A 28 12.62 4.85 10.67
C TYR A 28 14.08 5.17 10.38
N SER A 29 14.56 6.32 10.84
CA SER A 29 15.95 6.76 10.79
C SER A 29 16.86 5.89 11.67
N LYS A 30 18.17 5.99 11.44
CA LYS A 30 19.16 5.28 12.27
C LYS A 30 19.08 5.72 13.72
N GLU A 31 18.86 7.02 13.92
CA GLU A 31 18.77 7.70 15.19
C GLU A 31 17.55 7.19 15.95
N GLN A 32 16.36 7.17 15.33
CA GLN A 32 15.14 6.63 15.97
C GLN A 32 15.30 5.18 16.44
N LEU A 33 15.99 4.33 15.67
CA LEU A 33 16.19 2.94 16.05
C LEU A 33 17.15 2.74 17.23
N ARG A 34 18.04 3.71 17.49
CA ARG A 34 19.07 3.63 18.54
C ARG A 34 18.72 4.43 19.78
N THR A 35 18.03 5.55 19.61
CA THR A 35 17.64 6.43 20.72
C THR A 35 16.75 5.64 21.67
N LYS A 36 17.17 5.64 22.93
CA LYS A 36 16.45 5.01 24.03
C LYS A 36 15.39 5.98 24.56
N ASN A 37 14.23 5.45 24.92
CA ASN A 37 13.20 6.20 25.64
C ASN A 37 13.62 6.42 27.12
N GLU A 38 12.73 7.00 27.92
CA GLU A 38 12.92 7.26 29.36
C GLU A 38 13.25 5.98 30.16
N ASP A 39 12.76 4.82 29.71
CA ASP A 39 13.01 3.51 30.32
C ASP A 39 14.30 2.84 29.82
N GLY A 40 15.09 3.50 28.95
CA GLY A 40 16.32 2.94 28.41
C GLY A 40 16.11 1.94 27.25
N ILE A 41 14.90 1.85 26.69
CA ILE A 41 14.51 0.91 25.63
C ILE A 41 14.50 1.64 24.28
N SER A 42 15.19 1.07 23.27
CA SER A 42 15.13 1.57 21.89
C SER A 42 14.03 0.88 21.09
N ILE A 43 13.56 1.53 20.01
CA ILE A 43 12.57 0.94 19.09
C ILE A 43 13.06 -0.41 18.56
N LEU A 44 14.34 -0.51 18.17
CA LEU A 44 14.88 -1.74 17.62
C LEU A 44 14.86 -2.88 18.65
N TYR A 45 15.28 -2.61 19.89
CA TYR A 45 15.27 -3.63 20.95
C TYR A 45 13.84 -4.12 21.23
N TYR A 46 12.89 -3.19 21.29
CA TYR A 46 11.48 -3.52 21.49
C TYR A 46 10.93 -4.42 20.36
N LEU A 47 11.21 -4.07 19.10
CA LEU A 47 10.78 -4.87 17.95
C LEU A 47 11.45 -6.24 17.89
N GLN A 48 12.74 -6.34 18.22
CA GLN A 48 13.45 -7.62 18.31
C GLN A 48 12.82 -8.53 19.37
N THR A 49 12.39 -7.96 20.49
CA THR A 49 11.78 -8.71 21.59
C THR A 49 10.39 -9.24 21.22
N ILE A 50 9.56 -8.43 20.56
CA ILE A 50 8.20 -8.83 20.18
C ILE A 50 8.19 -9.78 18.98
N TYR A 51 9.13 -9.59 18.05
CA TYR A 51 9.21 -10.32 16.80
C TYR A 51 10.49 -11.16 16.74
N ASP A 52 10.78 -11.91 17.80
CA ASP A 52 12.02 -12.68 17.97
C ASP A 52 12.26 -13.68 16.82
N ASP A 53 11.24 -14.47 16.45
CA ASP A 53 11.35 -15.43 15.33
C ASP A 53 11.63 -14.74 13.99
N ASP A 54 10.98 -13.59 13.78
CA ASP A 54 11.15 -12.75 12.60
C ASP A 54 12.53 -12.07 12.55
N TRP A 55 13.11 -11.79 13.71
CA TRP A 55 14.48 -11.30 13.86
C TRP A 55 15.48 -12.41 13.57
N LYS A 56 15.28 -13.63 14.08
CA LYS A 56 16.12 -14.80 13.74
C LYS A 56 16.14 -15.03 12.23
N ASN A 57 14.98 -15.00 11.58
CA ASN A 57 14.86 -15.12 10.12
C ASN A 57 15.60 -13.99 9.38
N PHE A 58 15.62 -12.78 9.93
CA PHE A 58 16.39 -11.66 9.37
C PHE A 58 17.90 -11.90 9.51
N MET A 59 18.35 -12.31 10.69
CA MET A 59 19.76 -12.60 10.94
C MET A 59 20.27 -13.78 10.12
N GLU A 60 19.46 -14.81 9.91
CA GLU A 60 19.79 -15.93 9.03
C GLU A 60 20.08 -15.44 7.60
N ARG A 61 19.23 -14.57 7.04
CA ARG A 61 19.47 -13.97 5.72
C ARG A 61 20.73 -13.10 5.69
N MET A 62 20.99 -12.30 6.74
CA MET A 62 22.21 -11.50 6.81
C MET A 62 23.47 -12.39 6.83
N ARG A 63 23.42 -13.54 7.52
CA ARG A 63 24.53 -14.51 7.56
C ARG A 63 24.78 -15.18 6.20
N GLN A 64 23.73 -15.48 5.44
CA GLN A 64 23.87 -15.99 4.07
C GLN A 64 24.60 -14.99 3.16
N GLU A 65 24.41 -13.69 3.41
CA GLU A 65 25.12 -12.61 2.72
C GLU A 65 26.52 -12.32 3.30
N ARG A 66 27.08 -13.25 4.10
CA ARG A 66 28.42 -13.20 4.71
C ARG A 66 28.60 -12.12 5.77
N ILE A 67 27.52 -11.66 6.41
CA ILE A 67 27.58 -10.74 7.55
C ILE A 67 27.57 -11.56 8.83
N VAL A 68 28.69 -11.52 9.57
CA VAL A 68 28.89 -12.36 10.75
C VAL A 68 28.66 -11.57 12.04
N LYS A 69 28.99 -10.27 12.03
CA LYS A 69 28.88 -9.40 13.21
C LYS A 69 27.70 -8.45 13.12
N ASP A 70 26.98 -8.29 14.22
CA ASP A 70 25.82 -7.39 14.31
C ASP A 70 26.19 -5.93 14.01
N ASP A 71 27.39 -5.50 14.38
CA ASP A 71 27.88 -4.13 14.12
C ASP A 71 28.06 -3.84 12.62
N GLU A 72 28.37 -4.86 11.82
CA GLU A 72 28.53 -4.72 10.36
C GLU A 72 27.19 -4.40 9.68
N ILE A 73 26.06 -4.80 10.27
CA ILE A 73 24.70 -4.51 9.75
C ILE A 73 24.48 -2.99 9.71
N TRP A 74 24.93 -2.27 10.75
CA TRP A 74 24.77 -0.81 10.83
C TRP A 74 25.60 -0.02 9.82
N ILE A 75 26.60 -0.65 9.22
CA ILE A 75 27.51 -0.05 8.26
C ILE A 75 27.10 -0.45 6.83
N THR A 76 26.89 -1.75 6.60
CA THR A 76 26.73 -2.32 5.26
C THR A 76 25.27 -2.55 4.88
N LYS A 77 24.40 -2.84 5.86
CA LYS A 77 22.98 -3.21 5.66
C LYS A 77 22.01 -2.33 6.43
N LEU A 78 22.39 -1.06 6.63
CA LEU A 78 21.58 -0.12 7.37
C LEU A 78 20.17 0.01 6.76
N ARG A 79 20.05 0.04 5.43
CA ARG A 79 18.75 0.12 4.76
C ARG A 79 17.88 -1.11 5.04
N ASP A 80 18.44 -2.31 4.98
CA ASP A 80 17.70 -3.56 5.25
C ASP A 80 17.21 -3.61 6.70
N LEU A 81 18.04 -3.20 7.66
CA LEU A 81 17.66 -3.08 9.06
C LEU A 81 16.53 -2.06 9.26
N ARG A 82 16.65 -0.87 8.65
CA ARG A 82 15.63 0.18 8.71
C ARG A 82 14.31 -0.29 8.10
N LEU A 83 14.35 -1.01 6.97
CA LEU A 83 13.17 -1.59 6.34
C LEU A 83 12.54 -2.67 7.22
N TRP A 84 13.34 -3.58 7.78
CA TRP A 84 12.85 -4.61 8.70
C TRP A 84 12.10 -4.00 9.89
N ALA A 85 12.66 -2.96 10.50
CA ALA A 85 12.01 -2.26 11.61
C ALA A 85 10.74 -1.52 11.16
N SER A 86 10.83 -0.76 10.06
CA SER A 86 9.71 0.07 9.56
C SER A 86 8.50 -0.77 9.16
N TYR A 87 8.70 -1.97 8.60
CA TYR A 87 7.62 -2.90 8.28
C TYR A 87 6.87 -3.43 9.51
N ARG A 88 7.37 -3.22 10.72
CA ARG A 88 6.72 -3.60 11.99
C ARG A 88 6.27 -2.38 12.81
N GLY A 89 6.54 -1.18 12.31
CA GLY A 89 6.11 0.08 12.91
C GLY A 89 4.83 0.64 12.28
N GLN A 90 4.48 1.87 12.63
CA GLN A 90 3.45 2.65 11.92
C GLN A 90 4.16 3.59 10.94
N THR A 91 4.55 3.06 9.79
CA THR A 91 5.30 3.80 8.78
C THR A 91 4.65 3.70 7.41
N LEU A 92 4.82 4.71 6.56
CA LEU A 92 4.32 4.68 5.17
C LEU A 92 4.89 3.50 4.38
N PHE A 93 6.13 3.09 4.62
CA PHE A 93 6.71 1.91 3.98
C PHE A 93 5.95 0.61 4.28
N ARG A 94 5.44 0.44 5.51
CA ARG A 94 4.63 -0.73 5.87
C ARG A 94 3.33 -0.76 5.06
N THR A 95 2.55 0.33 5.09
CA THR A 95 1.28 0.42 4.37
C THR A 95 1.47 0.25 2.87
N VAL A 96 2.48 0.91 2.29
CA VAL A 96 2.75 0.75 0.86
C VAL A 96 3.14 -0.67 0.51
N ARG A 97 3.99 -1.32 1.31
CA ARG A 97 4.35 -2.71 1.08
C ARG A 97 3.10 -3.60 1.08
N GLY A 98 2.22 -3.42 2.05
CA GLY A 98 0.95 -4.13 2.15
C GLY A 98 0.08 -3.95 0.91
N MET A 99 -0.24 -2.71 0.56
CA MET A 99 -1.14 -2.41 -0.56
C MET A 99 -0.54 -2.82 -1.91
N MET A 100 0.80 -2.81 -2.04
CA MET A 100 1.48 -3.31 -3.23
C MET A 100 1.41 -4.83 -3.39
N TYR A 101 0.95 -5.59 -2.38
CA TYR A 101 0.62 -7.00 -2.58
C TYR A 101 -0.52 -7.19 -3.58
N TYR A 102 -1.44 -6.23 -3.75
CA TYR A 102 -2.43 -6.29 -4.84
C TYR A 102 -1.75 -6.36 -6.21
N HIS A 103 -0.78 -5.49 -6.47
CA HIS A 103 -0.05 -5.52 -7.72
C HIS A 103 0.69 -6.85 -7.92
N ARG A 104 1.37 -7.34 -6.88
CA ARG A 104 2.11 -8.62 -6.94
C ARG A 104 1.17 -9.81 -7.17
N ALA A 105 0.04 -9.84 -6.47
CA ALA A 105 -0.98 -10.86 -6.59
C ALA A 105 -1.58 -10.87 -8.00
N LEU A 106 -1.94 -9.70 -8.54
CA LEU A 106 -2.47 -9.60 -9.89
C LEU A 106 -1.45 -10.00 -10.97
N LYS A 107 -0.17 -9.67 -10.77
CA LYS A 107 0.89 -10.09 -11.68
C LYS A 107 1.04 -11.62 -11.70
N MET A 108 1.03 -12.24 -10.51
CA MET A 108 1.07 -13.70 -10.38
C MET A 108 -0.18 -14.36 -10.98
N LEU A 109 -1.37 -13.81 -10.72
CA LEU A 109 -2.62 -14.34 -11.26
C LEU A 109 -2.70 -14.18 -12.78
N ALA A 110 -2.22 -13.06 -13.33
CA ALA A 110 -2.17 -12.86 -14.78
C ALA A 110 -1.23 -13.87 -15.46
N PHE A 111 -0.09 -14.16 -14.84
CA PHE A 111 0.80 -15.23 -15.29
C PHE A 111 0.10 -16.59 -15.31
N LEU A 112 -0.59 -16.95 -14.23
CA LEU A 112 -1.33 -18.21 -14.13
C LEU A 112 -2.50 -18.30 -15.12
N ASP A 113 -3.17 -17.17 -15.41
CA ASP A 113 -4.27 -17.13 -16.39
C ASP A 113 -3.76 -17.32 -17.83
N SER A 114 -2.53 -16.91 -18.14
CA SER A 114 -1.93 -16.98 -19.49
C SER A 114 -1.04 -18.20 -19.75
N SER A 115 -0.60 -18.90 -18.69
CA SER A 115 0.35 -20.01 -18.83
C SER A 115 -0.38 -21.31 -19.14
N LEU A 116 0.15 -22.07 -20.11
CA LEU A 116 -0.25 -23.46 -20.31
C LEU A 116 0.20 -24.30 -19.10
N GLU A 117 -0.52 -25.38 -18.79
CA GLU A 117 -0.21 -26.23 -17.62
C GLU A 117 1.22 -26.79 -17.66
N MET A 118 1.80 -26.96 -18.86
CA MET A 118 3.19 -27.37 -19.06
C MET A 118 4.21 -26.29 -18.69
N ASP A 119 4.00 -25.03 -19.11
CA ASP A 119 4.86 -23.88 -18.74
C ASP A 119 4.91 -23.70 -17.21
N ILE A 120 3.80 -23.95 -16.53
CA ILE A 120 3.72 -23.90 -15.06
C ILE A 120 4.57 -25.02 -14.44
N ARG A 121 4.49 -26.25 -14.97
CA ARG A 121 5.23 -27.41 -14.47
C ARG A 121 6.74 -27.29 -14.73
N GLU A 122 7.15 -26.77 -15.88
CA GLU A 122 8.55 -26.50 -16.20
C GLU A 122 9.12 -25.40 -15.32
N GLY A 123 8.41 -24.28 -15.14
CA GLY A 123 8.82 -23.22 -14.22
C GLY A 123 8.97 -23.69 -12.77
N ILE A 124 8.08 -24.57 -12.28
CA ILE A 124 8.20 -25.20 -10.95
C ILE A 124 9.41 -26.13 -10.86
N ARG A 125 9.75 -26.85 -11.94
CA ARG A 125 10.96 -27.70 -11.99
C ARG A 125 12.23 -26.87 -11.97
N GLU A 126 12.28 -25.76 -12.71
CA GLU A 126 13.41 -24.81 -12.68
C GLU A 126 13.56 -24.12 -11.32
N LEU A 127 12.44 -23.82 -10.66
CA LEU A 127 12.42 -23.32 -9.28
C LEU A 127 12.98 -24.34 -8.28
N GLY A 128 12.70 -25.64 -8.50
CA GLY A 128 13.23 -26.74 -7.71
C GLY A 128 14.72 -26.99 -7.93
N SER A 129 15.21 -26.91 -9.17
CA SER A 129 16.63 -27.16 -9.50
C SER A 129 17.56 -26.05 -9.01
N VAL A 130 17.09 -24.80 -8.92
CA VAL A 130 17.86 -23.70 -8.28
C VAL A 130 18.05 -23.93 -6.77
N GLY A 131 17.24 -24.80 -6.15
CA GLY A 131 17.40 -25.23 -4.75
C GLY A 131 18.34 -26.42 -4.54
N GLU A 132 18.71 -27.16 -5.61
CA GLU A 132 19.48 -28.41 -5.51
C GLU A 132 20.92 -28.32 -6.06
N ASP A 133 21.26 -27.31 -6.88
CA ASP A 133 22.60 -27.18 -7.47
C ASP A 133 23.61 -26.45 -6.56
N VAL A 134 23.82 -26.98 -5.35
CA VAL A 134 25.08 -26.79 -4.59
C VAL A 134 25.65 -28.18 -4.31
N GLY A 135 26.13 -28.87 -5.35
CA GLY A 135 26.74 -30.19 -5.21
C GLY A 135 27.45 -30.70 -6.46
N LEU A 136 28.77 -30.46 -6.52
CA LEU A 136 29.83 -31.19 -7.24
C LEU A 136 29.85 -31.25 -8.79
N ASP A 137 30.97 -30.74 -9.33
CA ASP A 137 31.68 -31.07 -10.58
C ASP A 137 31.24 -30.49 -11.95
N GLY A 138 32.20 -29.81 -12.61
CA GLY A 138 32.40 -29.94 -14.07
C GLY A 138 32.15 -28.73 -14.99
N PHE A 139 33.14 -27.83 -15.10
CA PHE A 139 33.57 -27.02 -16.25
C PHE A 139 32.61 -26.64 -17.43
N ASN A 140 32.65 -25.32 -17.74
CA ASN A 140 32.49 -24.60 -19.03
C ASN A 140 31.18 -23.85 -19.38
N SER A 141 31.27 -22.53 -19.22
CA SER A 141 31.06 -21.46 -20.23
C SER A 141 29.80 -20.58 -20.13
N LYS A 142 30.08 -19.34 -19.65
CA LYS A 142 29.60 -18.02 -20.10
C LYS A 142 28.09 -17.83 -20.35
N VAL A 143 27.44 -17.10 -19.44
CA VAL A 143 27.10 -15.66 -19.55
C VAL A 143 26.48 -15.22 -18.21
N SER A 144 27.05 -14.21 -17.58
CA SER A 144 26.55 -13.62 -16.34
C SER A 144 25.82 -12.31 -16.62
N PRO A 145 24.63 -12.06 -16.05
CA PRO A 145 24.19 -10.71 -15.73
C PRO A 145 24.36 -10.46 -14.22
N SER A 146 25.19 -9.46 -13.96
CA SER A 146 25.48 -8.77 -12.69
C SER A 146 24.48 -8.94 -11.53
N SER A 147 25.05 -9.23 -10.36
CA SER A 147 24.50 -9.13 -9.01
C SER A 147 23.52 -7.96 -8.81
N ARG A 148 22.23 -8.28 -8.68
CA ARG A 148 21.24 -7.41 -8.02
C ARG A 148 20.89 -8.04 -6.68
N SER A 149 20.91 -7.22 -5.63
CA SER A 149 20.62 -7.59 -4.24
C SER A 149 19.36 -8.46 -4.12
N LEU A 150 19.52 -9.62 -3.50
CA LEU A 150 18.51 -10.64 -3.25
C LEU A 150 17.45 -10.15 -2.25
N GLY A 151 16.50 -9.37 -2.74
CA GLY A 151 15.30 -8.97 -2.00
C GLY A 151 14.15 -9.96 -2.19
N GLY A 152 14.10 -11.00 -1.35
CA GLY A 152 12.90 -11.81 -1.05
C GLY A 152 12.36 -12.72 -2.17
N ALA A 153 11.62 -13.76 -1.76
CA ALA A 153 11.04 -14.86 -2.56
C ALA A 153 10.27 -14.49 -3.85
N SER A 154 10.12 -13.21 -4.16
CA SER A 154 9.63 -12.70 -5.45
C SER A 154 10.60 -12.82 -6.62
N SER A 155 11.90 -13.10 -6.39
CA SER A 155 12.91 -13.06 -7.47
C SER A 155 12.76 -14.19 -8.49
N SER A 156 12.38 -15.40 -8.05
CA SER A 156 12.40 -16.58 -8.90
C SER A 156 11.19 -16.64 -9.86
N LEU A 157 10.01 -16.22 -9.42
CA LEU A 157 8.84 -16.06 -10.30
C LEU A 157 8.98 -14.86 -11.25
N ASN A 158 9.78 -13.85 -10.89
CA ASN A 158 10.02 -12.71 -11.77
C ASN A 158 10.76 -13.07 -13.06
N LEU A 159 11.51 -14.19 -13.07
CA LEU A 159 12.20 -14.72 -14.25
C LEU A 159 11.23 -15.32 -15.27
N LEU A 160 10.04 -15.77 -14.84
CA LEU A 160 9.06 -16.45 -15.69
C LEU A 160 8.10 -15.48 -16.42
N PHE A 161 8.10 -14.20 -16.04
CA PHE A 161 7.16 -13.23 -16.62
C PHE A 161 7.59 -12.76 -18.02
N LYS A 162 6.73 -12.97 -19.02
CA LYS A 162 6.96 -12.61 -20.42
C LYS A 162 6.67 -11.11 -20.69
N GLY A 163 6.26 -10.36 -19.67
CA GLY A 163 6.07 -8.90 -19.71
C GLY A 163 4.61 -8.48 -19.91
N HIS A 164 3.79 -9.34 -20.48
CA HIS A 164 2.35 -9.12 -20.66
C HIS A 164 1.62 -9.00 -19.30
N GLU A 165 1.99 -9.84 -18.33
CA GLU A 165 1.39 -9.91 -16.99
C GLU A 165 1.58 -8.60 -16.22
N LYS A 166 2.73 -7.96 -16.48
CA LYS A 166 3.07 -6.63 -15.95
C LYS A 166 2.15 -5.55 -16.52
N GLY A 167 1.90 -5.57 -17.81
CA GLY A 167 0.98 -4.64 -18.47
C GLY A 167 -0.45 -4.77 -17.95
N VAL A 168 -0.97 -6.00 -17.93
CA VAL A 168 -2.33 -6.29 -17.45
C VAL A 168 -2.50 -5.87 -15.99
N SER A 169 -1.56 -6.24 -15.10
CA SER A 169 -1.64 -5.87 -13.68
C SER A 169 -1.59 -4.36 -13.45
N LEU A 170 -0.79 -3.60 -14.22
CA LEU A 170 -0.74 -2.13 -14.14
C LEU A 170 -1.99 -1.46 -14.73
N MET A 171 -2.68 -2.10 -15.68
CA MET A 171 -3.98 -1.62 -16.18
C MET A 171 -5.09 -1.85 -15.16
N LYS A 172 -5.00 -2.92 -14.36
CA LYS A 172 -6.03 -3.30 -13.38
C LYS A 172 -5.84 -2.68 -12.00
N PHE A 173 -4.63 -2.31 -11.64
CA PHE A 173 -4.34 -1.76 -10.32
C PHE A 173 -3.37 -0.59 -10.36
N THR A 174 -3.77 0.48 -9.67
CA THR A 174 -2.90 1.62 -9.37
C THR A 174 -3.03 2.00 -7.90
N TYR A 175 -1.92 2.42 -7.29
CA TYR A 175 -1.93 2.86 -5.90
C TYR A 175 -1.51 4.34 -5.83
N ALA A 176 -2.39 5.19 -5.32
CA ALA A 176 -2.11 6.61 -5.11
C ALA A 176 -1.91 6.89 -3.62
N VAL A 177 -0.80 7.53 -3.27
CA VAL A 177 -0.58 8.08 -1.93
C VAL A 177 -0.66 9.59 -2.01
N ALA A 178 -1.57 10.19 -1.24
CA ALA A 178 -1.74 11.63 -1.15
C ALA A 178 -0.76 12.20 -0.13
N CYS A 179 0.46 12.50 -0.57
CA CYS A 179 1.51 13.13 0.23
C CYS A 179 1.45 14.64 0.06
N GLN A 180 0.51 15.30 0.76
CA GLN A 180 0.18 16.72 0.56
C GLN A 180 1.41 17.64 0.49
N ILE A 181 2.38 17.44 1.39
CA ILE A 181 3.55 18.31 1.57
C ILE A 181 4.81 17.84 0.83
N TYR A 182 4.73 16.78 0.01
CA TYR A 182 5.89 16.21 -0.67
C TYR A 182 6.63 17.24 -1.55
N GLY A 183 5.90 18.15 -2.21
CA GLY A 183 6.51 19.24 -2.97
C GLY A 183 7.40 20.14 -2.11
N ALA A 184 6.89 20.58 -0.96
CA ALA A 184 7.65 21.41 -0.02
C ALA A 184 8.83 20.64 0.62
N GLN A 185 8.65 19.35 0.92
CA GLN A 185 9.72 18.48 1.42
C GLN A 185 10.84 18.34 0.39
N LYS A 186 10.52 18.24 -0.91
CA LYS A 186 11.51 18.22 -2.00
C LYS A 186 12.30 19.52 -2.08
N ASP A 187 11.62 20.66 -2.02
CA ASP A 187 12.27 21.97 -2.11
C ASP A 187 13.23 22.19 -0.93
N LYS A 188 12.88 21.66 0.24
CA LYS A 188 13.70 21.71 1.46
C LYS A 188 14.79 20.63 1.54
N LYS A 189 14.85 19.70 0.57
CA LYS A 189 15.73 18.51 0.60
C LYS A 189 15.56 17.68 1.89
N ASP A 190 14.31 17.49 2.29
CA ASP A 190 13.94 16.70 3.46
C ASP A 190 14.17 15.20 3.20
N SER A 191 14.63 14.45 4.21
CA SER A 191 14.81 13.00 4.12
C SER A 191 13.54 12.25 3.73
N HIS A 192 12.36 12.73 4.16
CA HIS A 192 11.07 12.16 3.77
C HIS A 192 10.91 12.13 2.26
N ALA A 193 11.34 13.20 1.56
CA ALA A 193 11.21 13.27 0.11
C ALA A 193 12.10 12.25 -0.61
N GLU A 194 13.32 12.03 -0.11
CA GLU A 194 14.24 11.02 -0.64
C GLU A 194 13.71 9.60 -0.44
N GLU A 195 13.10 9.35 0.71
CA GLU A 195 12.52 8.05 1.06
C GLU A 195 11.25 7.75 0.27
N ILE A 196 10.38 8.74 0.06
CA ILE A 196 9.21 8.63 -0.81
C ILE A 196 9.67 8.40 -2.27
N LEU A 197 10.73 9.07 -2.73
CA LEU A 197 11.30 8.82 -4.06
C LEU A 197 11.85 7.39 -4.18
N TYR A 198 12.58 6.90 -3.17
CA TYR A 198 13.03 5.51 -3.12
C TYR A 198 11.85 4.54 -3.18
N MET A 199 10.78 4.82 -2.45
CA MET A 199 9.57 4.01 -2.43
C MET A 199 8.90 3.96 -3.82
N MET A 200 8.79 5.09 -4.52
CA MET A 200 8.30 5.13 -5.91
C MET A 200 9.20 4.34 -6.85
N LYS A 201 10.53 4.41 -6.67
CA LYS A 201 11.49 3.65 -7.48
C LYS A 201 11.33 2.14 -7.35
N HIS A 202 10.85 1.64 -6.21
CA HIS A 202 10.71 0.19 -5.98
C HIS A 202 9.28 -0.33 -6.17
N ASN A 203 8.32 0.55 -6.45
CA ASN A 203 6.91 0.20 -6.58
C ASN A 203 6.30 0.82 -7.85
N GLU A 204 6.18 0.04 -8.92
CA GLU A 204 5.81 0.58 -10.23
C GLU A 204 4.35 0.99 -10.37
N ALA A 205 3.44 0.37 -9.61
CA ALA A 205 2.03 0.76 -9.56
C ALA A 205 1.78 1.98 -8.66
N LEU A 206 2.78 2.41 -7.87
CA LEU A 206 2.67 3.51 -6.93
C LEU A 206 2.76 4.87 -7.65
N ARG A 207 1.89 5.78 -7.23
CA ARG A 207 1.84 7.19 -7.63
C ARG A 207 1.78 8.04 -6.38
N VAL A 208 2.43 9.20 -6.41
CA VAL A 208 2.38 10.17 -5.31
C VAL A 208 1.67 11.42 -5.79
N ALA A 209 0.62 11.80 -5.08
CA ALA A 209 -0.10 13.04 -5.28
C ALA A 209 0.33 14.04 -4.21
N TYR A 210 0.60 15.29 -4.59
CA TYR A 210 0.97 16.35 -3.66
C TYR A 210 0.41 17.70 -4.09
N VAL A 211 0.43 18.66 -3.17
CA VAL A 211 0.01 20.03 -3.46
C VAL A 211 1.22 20.92 -3.69
N ASN A 212 1.19 21.64 -4.81
CA ASN A 212 2.23 22.56 -5.21
C ASN A 212 1.70 23.99 -5.14
N GLU A 213 2.28 24.79 -4.24
CA GLU A 213 1.98 26.22 -4.11
C GLU A 213 2.93 27.04 -4.98
N VAL A 214 2.39 27.97 -5.76
CA VAL A 214 3.18 28.90 -6.59
C VAL A 214 2.77 30.33 -6.24
N SER A 215 3.73 31.16 -5.85
CA SER A 215 3.50 32.59 -5.64
C SER A 215 3.48 33.32 -6.98
N VAL A 216 2.36 33.96 -7.32
CA VAL A 216 2.17 34.68 -8.61
C VAL A 216 2.20 36.20 -8.42
N GLY A 217 2.20 36.68 -7.18
CA GLY A 217 2.30 38.10 -6.82
C GLY A 217 2.77 38.33 -5.38
N ARG A 218 2.51 39.53 -4.83
CA ARG A 218 2.89 39.86 -3.45
C ARG A 218 2.15 39.03 -2.41
N ASP A 219 0.87 38.72 -2.64
CA ASP A 219 0.03 37.93 -1.71
C ASP A 219 -0.83 36.85 -2.40
N GLU A 220 -0.75 36.72 -3.72
CA GLU A 220 -1.54 35.74 -4.47
C GLU A 220 -0.79 34.42 -4.65
N LYS A 221 -1.42 33.34 -4.20
CA LYS A 221 -0.93 31.98 -4.35
C LYS A 221 -1.85 31.17 -5.24
N GLU A 222 -1.26 30.51 -6.21
CA GLU A 222 -1.94 29.46 -6.97
C GLU A 222 -1.61 28.09 -6.40
N TYR A 223 -2.63 27.24 -6.34
CA TYR A 223 -2.52 25.90 -5.80
C TYR A 223 -2.74 24.88 -6.91
N TYR A 224 -1.90 23.85 -6.94
CA TYR A 224 -1.98 22.80 -7.94
C TYR A 224 -1.94 21.43 -7.28
N SER A 225 -2.85 20.54 -7.67
CA SER A 225 -2.75 19.11 -7.38
C SER A 225 -1.86 18.47 -8.44
N VAL A 226 -0.79 17.81 -8.02
CA VAL A 226 0.23 17.23 -8.91
C VAL A 226 0.35 15.75 -8.66
N LEU A 227 0.34 14.95 -9.73
CA LEU A 227 0.59 13.51 -9.67
C LEU A 227 1.95 13.19 -10.27
N VAL A 228 2.78 12.46 -9.54
CA VAL A 228 4.09 12.00 -9.99
C VAL A 228 4.22 10.47 -9.93
N LYS A 229 5.14 9.94 -10.73
CA LYS A 229 5.64 8.57 -10.64
C LYS A 229 7.15 8.54 -10.87
N TYR A 230 7.78 7.45 -10.45
CA TYR A 230 9.12 7.13 -10.94
C TYR A 230 9.00 6.38 -12.27
N ASP A 231 9.64 6.90 -13.31
CA ASP A 231 9.72 6.23 -14.60
C ASP A 231 10.98 5.35 -14.64
N GLN A 232 10.78 4.04 -14.75
CA GLN A 232 11.88 3.06 -14.75
C GLN A 232 12.73 3.12 -16.01
N GLN A 233 12.19 3.57 -17.15
CA GLN A 233 12.97 3.67 -18.38
C GLN A 233 13.83 4.92 -18.36
N LEU A 234 13.25 6.04 -17.92
CA LEU A 234 13.96 7.32 -17.83
C LEU A 234 14.82 7.45 -16.55
N GLN A 235 14.71 6.50 -15.62
CA GLN A 235 15.37 6.49 -14.31
C GLN A 235 15.18 7.80 -13.52
N LYS A 236 14.01 8.46 -13.69
CA LYS A 236 13.71 9.73 -13.03
C LYS A 236 12.25 9.83 -12.62
N GLU A 237 11.98 10.69 -11.66
CA GLU A 237 10.63 11.12 -11.35
C GLU A 237 10.06 11.92 -12.53
N VAL A 238 8.81 11.64 -12.88
CA VAL A 238 8.06 12.36 -13.92
C VAL A 238 6.73 12.85 -13.36
N LYS A 239 6.39 14.10 -13.69
CA LYS A 239 5.07 14.68 -13.45
C LYS A 239 4.12 14.15 -14.52
N ILE A 240 3.04 13.49 -14.10
CA ILE A 240 2.02 12.92 -14.99
C ILE A 240 0.93 13.96 -15.24
N TYR A 241 0.41 14.54 -14.16
CA TYR A 241 -0.67 15.53 -14.21
C TYR A 241 -0.35 16.70 -13.29
N ARG A 242 -0.84 17.87 -13.67
CA ARG A 242 -0.84 19.09 -12.86
C ARG A 242 -2.18 19.79 -13.09
N VAL A 243 -3.02 19.82 -12.07
CA VAL A 243 -4.38 20.36 -12.12
C VAL A 243 -4.45 21.56 -11.19
N GLN A 244 -4.87 22.71 -11.72
CA GLN A 244 -5.06 23.92 -10.90
C GLN A 244 -6.26 23.73 -9.98
N LEU A 245 -6.10 24.09 -8.71
CA LEU A 245 -7.17 24.12 -7.72
C LEU A 245 -7.78 25.53 -7.68
N LEU A 246 -9.08 25.60 -7.36
CA LEU A 246 -9.83 26.86 -7.31
C LEU A 246 -9.43 27.79 -6.15
N GLY A 247 -8.50 27.36 -5.28
CA GLY A 247 -8.02 28.13 -4.15
C GLY A 247 -7.19 27.27 -3.20
N GLN A 248 -7.02 27.78 -1.98
CA GLN A 248 -6.30 27.07 -0.92
C GLN A 248 -6.94 25.71 -0.64
N LEU A 249 -6.10 24.68 -0.53
CA LEU A 249 -6.56 23.33 -0.25
C LEU A 249 -7.25 23.24 1.12
N LYS A 250 -6.65 23.84 2.15
CA LYS A 250 -7.06 23.66 3.53
C LYS A 250 -8.15 24.65 3.96
N LEU A 251 -9.40 24.26 3.79
CA LEU A 251 -10.60 25.00 4.19
C LEU A 251 -11.18 24.53 5.53
N GLY A 252 -10.96 23.28 5.91
CA GLY A 252 -11.48 22.61 7.11
C GLY A 252 -10.57 21.48 7.57
N GLU A 253 -11.09 20.26 7.62
CA GLU A 253 -10.35 19.08 8.10
C GLU A 253 -9.29 18.59 7.08
N GLY A 254 -8.09 18.30 7.59
CA GLY A 254 -6.94 17.97 6.74
C GLY A 254 -7.09 16.67 5.94
N LYS A 255 -7.62 15.60 6.54
CA LYS A 255 -7.75 14.29 5.86
C LYS A 255 -8.76 14.32 4.70
N PRO A 256 -10.02 14.77 4.87
CA PRO A 256 -10.98 14.92 3.76
C PRO A 256 -10.44 15.74 2.59
N GLU A 257 -9.67 16.79 2.85
CA GLU A 257 -9.12 17.66 1.82
C GLU A 257 -7.93 17.03 1.10
N ASN A 258 -7.04 16.37 1.84
CA ASN A 258 -5.96 15.55 1.28
C ASN A 258 -6.53 14.46 0.35
N GLN A 259 -7.68 13.89 0.71
CA GLN A 259 -8.36 12.92 -0.14
C GLN A 259 -8.95 13.56 -1.39
N ASN A 260 -9.63 14.70 -1.25
CA ASN A 260 -10.37 15.31 -2.35
C ASN A 260 -9.47 15.84 -3.45
N HIS A 261 -8.27 16.34 -3.16
CA HIS A 261 -7.34 16.71 -4.24
C HIS A 261 -6.69 15.51 -4.91
N ALA A 262 -6.58 14.37 -4.23
CA ALA A 262 -5.92 13.17 -4.74
C ALA A 262 -6.87 12.19 -5.43
N ILE A 263 -8.17 12.17 -5.08
CA ILE A 263 -9.15 11.21 -5.62
C ILE A 263 -9.28 11.30 -7.15
N ILE A 264 -9.07 12.48 -7.73
CA ILE A 264 -9.07 12.70 -9.19
C ILE A 264 -7.99 11.88 -9.94
N PHE A 265 -6.94 11.50 -9.24
CA PHE A 265 -5.82 10.72 -9.79
C PHE A 265 -6.01 9.21 -9.68
N THR A 266 -7.00 8.75 -8.91
CA THR A 266 -7.37 7.33 -8.89
C THR A 266 -7.92 6.90 -10.26
N ARG A 267 -7.78 5.61 -10.57
CA ARG A 267 -8.18 4.97 -11.83
C ARG A 267 -8.97 3.68 -11.57
N GLY A 268 -9.59 3.15 -12.62
CA GLY A 268 -10.49 1.99 -12.52
C GLY A 268 -11.90 2.35 -12.04
N ASP A 269 -12.70 1.32 -11.83
CA ASP A 269 -14.13 1.44 -11.53
C ASP A 269 -14.40 1.36 -10.02
N ALA A 270 -13.45 0.81 -9.27
CA ALA A 270 -13.49 0.72 -7.82
C ALA A 270 -12.32 1.48 -7.16
N VAL A 271 -12.52 1.93 -5.94
CA VAL A 271 -11.47 2.59 -5.15
C VAL A 271 -11.55 2.15 -3.70
N GLN A 272 -10.43 1.75 -3.12
CA GLN A 272 -10.30 1.41 -1.72
C GLN A 272 -9.53 2.53 -1.03
N THR A 273 -10.08 3.07 0.05
CA THR A 273 -9.41 4.10 0.86
C THR A 273 -8.81 3.42 2.08
N ILE A 274 -7.53 3.69 2.34
CA ILE A 274 -6.75 2.99 3.36
C ILE A 274 -6.05 4.01 4.24
N ASP A 275 -6.18 3.86 5.56
CA ASP A 275 -5.44 4.68 6.52
C ASP A 275 -3.95 4.29 6.53
N MET A 276 -3.08 5.26 6.81
CA MET A 276 -1.64 5.09 6.89
C MET A 276 -1.18 4.09 7.96
N ASN A 277 -2.02 3.76 8.92
CA ASN A 277 -1.70 2.76 9.94
C ASN A 277 -2.07 1.31 9.54
N GLN A 278 -2.75 1.13 8.40
CA GLN A 278 -3.23 -0.16 7.92
C GLN A 278 -2.20 -0.88 7.04
N ASP A 279 -2.36 -2.20 6.93
CA ASP A 279 -1.50 -3.09 6.16
C ASP A 279 -2.37 -4.12 5.44
N ASN A 280 -1.79 -4.89 4.52
CA ASN A 280 -2.47 -5.96 3.82
C ASN A 280 -1.59 -7.20 3.71
N HIS A 281 -2.22 -8.35 3.56
CA HIS A 281 -1.56 -9.63 3.38
C HIS A 281 -1.69 -10.11 1.94
N PHE A 282 -0.70 -10.87 1.47
CA PHE A 282 -0.68 -11.34 0.09
C PHE A 282 -1.87 -12.26 -0.23
N GLU A 283 -2.26 -13.10 0.72
CA GLU A 283 -3.36 -14.07 0.62
C GLU A 283 -4.73 -13.37 0.52
N VAL A 284 -4.85 -12.21 1.15
CA VAL A 284 -6.04 -11.36 1.04
C VAL A 284 -6.06 -10.66 -0.32
N ALA A 285 -4.90 -10.19 -0.79
CA ALA A 285 -4.78 -9.56 -2.10
C ALA A 285 -5.22 -10.47 -3.27
N LEU A 286 -5.00 -11.79 -3.17
CA LEU A 286 -5.45 -12.78 -4.17
C LEU A 286 -6.97 -12.81 -4.35
N LYS A 287 -7.74 -12.40 -3.34
CA LYS A 287 -9.21 -12.48 -3.30
C LYS A 287 -9.88 -11.23 -3.85
N MET A 288 -9.13 -10.17 -4.15
CA MET A 288 -9.71 -8.90 -4.59
C MET A 288 -10.54 -9.05 -5.88
N ARG A 289 -10.11 -9.89 -6.82
CA ARG A 289 -10.88 -10.17 -8.03
C ARG A 289 -12.24 -10.83 -7.75
N ASN A 290 -12.34 -11.67 -6.72
CA ASN A 290 -13.60 -12.27 -6.29
C ASN A 290 -14.49 -11.22 -5.62
N LEU A 291 -13.92 -10.42 -4.72
CA LEU A 291 -14.64 -9.37 -4.01
C LEU A 291 -15.28 -8.38 -4.99
N LEU A 292 -14.54 -7.92 -5.99
CA LEU A 292 -15.03 -6.95 -6.96
C LEU A 292 -16.19 -7.47 -7.83
N GLU A 293 -16.35 -8.79 -7.98
CA GLU A 293 -17.49 -9.35 -8.71
C GLU A 293 -18.81 -9.14 -7.96
N GLU A 294 -18.79 -8.88 -6.65
CA GLU A 294 -20.01 -8.56 -5.90
C GLU A 294 -20.69 -7.30 -6.43
N TYR A 295 -19.95 -6.37 -7.04
CA TYR A 295 -20.53 -5.21 -7.72
C TYR A 295 -21.45 -5.55 -8.90
N LYS A 296 -21.32 -6.74 -9.48
CA LYS A 296 -22.13 -7.17 -10.62
C LYS A 296 -23.44 -7.82 -10.18
N HIS A 297 -23.51 -8.30 -8.94
CA HIS A 297 -24.66 -9.01 -8.40
C HIS A 297 -25.71 -8.05 -7.84
N TYR A 298 -26.99 -8.40 -8.04
CA TYR A 298 -28.11 -7.66 -7.45
C TYR A 298 -28.42 -8.24 -6.07
N TYR A 299 -28.49 -7.37 -5.07
CA TYR A 299 -28.88 -7.74 -3.70
C TYR A 299 -30.24 -7.12 -3.41
N GLY A 300 -31.28 -7.73 -3.97
CA GLY A 300 -32.61 -7.16 -4.08
C GLY A 300 -32.74 -6.27 -5.33
N ILE A 301 -33.04 -4.99 -5.14
CA ILE A 301 -33.38 -4.08 -6.27
C ILE A 301 -32.13 -3.40 -6.85
N GLN A 302 -31.04 -3.30 -6.08
CA GLN A 302 -29.86 -2.52 -6.46
C GLN A 302 -28.59 -3.36 -6.35
N LYS A 303 -27.59 -2.98 -7.15
CA LYS A 303 -26.21 -3.44 -7.03
C LYS A 303 -25.52 -2.69 -5.88
N PRO A 304 -24.51 -3.28 -5.22
CA PRO A 304 -23.75 -2.59 -4.21
C PRO A 304 -23.06 -1.35 -4.77
N THR A 305 -22.87 -0.37 -3.90
CA THR A 305 -21.97 0.76 -4.16
C THR A 305 -20.79 0.81 -3.19
N ILE A 306 -20.83 -0.02 -2.13
CA ILE A 306 -19.75 -0.21 -1.16
C ILE A 306 -19.68 -1.70 -0.84
N LEU A 307 -18.48 -2.26 -0.84
CA LEU A 307 -18.20 -3.62 -0.39
C LEU A 307 -17.43 -3.57 0.93
N GLY A 308 -18.07 -4.11 1.97
CA GLY A 308 -17.53 -4.16 3.31
C GLY A 308 -16.45 -5.24 3.47
N VAL A 309 -15.25 -4.90 3.94
CA VAL A 309 -14.17 -5.87 4.18
C VAL A 309 -13.85 -5.97 5.66
N ARG A 310 -13.84 -7.17 6.25
CA ARG A 310 -13.51 -7.31 7.66
C ARG A 310 -12.08 -6.84 7.95
N GLU A 311 -11.94 -5.91 8.88
CA GLU A 311 -10.65 -5.55 9.48
C GLU A 311 -10.23 -6.56 10.55
N HIS A 312 -8.93 -6.82 10.63
CA HIS A 312 -8.34 -7.68 11.65
C HIS A 312 -7.20 -6.94 12.35
N ILE A 313 -7.28 -6.84 13.67
CA ILE A 313 -6.29 -6.14 14.49
C ILE A 313 -5.36 -7.18 15.12
N PHE A 314 -4.07 -7.10 14.77
CA PHE A 314 -3.08 -8.11 15.14
C PHE A 314 -2.27 -7.73 16.39
N THR A 315 -2.35 -6.48 16.84
CA THR A 315 -1.59 -5.99 18.00
C THR A 315 -2.17 -6.47 19.32
N GLY A 316 -3.38 -7.04 19.34
CA GLY A 316 -4.06 -7.47 20.56
C GLY A 316 -3.32 -8.51 21.40
N SER A 317 -2.41 -9.30 20.80
CA SER A 317 -1.65 -10.33 21.53
C SER A 317 -0.34 -9.80 22.13
N VAL A 318 0.05 -8.55 21.87
CA VAL A 318 1.36 -8.01 22.27
C VAL A 318 1.43 -7.68 23.75
N SER A 319 0.34 -7.16 24.34
CA SER A 319 0.26 -6.83 25.75
C SER A 319 -1.20 -6.69 26.20
N SER A 320 -1.43 -6.63 27.51
CA SER A 320 -2.77 -6.34 28.06
C SER A 320 -3.31 -4.97 27.59
N LEU A 321 -2.46 -3.94 27.52
CA LEU A 321 -2.83 -2.64 26.99
C LEU A 321 -3.19 -2.72 25.50
N ALA A 322 -2.39 -3.44 24.71
CA ALA A 322 -2.64 -3.62 23.28
C ALA A 322 -3.94 -4.42 23.05
N TRP A 323 -4.25 -5.39 23.93
CA TRP A 323 -5.51 -6.11 23.92
C TRP A 323 -6.72 -5.19 24.13
N PHE A 324 -6.67 -4.31 25.13
CA PHE A 324 -7.73 -3.32 25.36
C PHE A 324 -7.89 -2.34 24.19
N MET A 325 -6.78 -1.85 23.63
CA MET A 325 -6.80 -0.98 22.45
C MET A 325 -7.39 -1.70 21.23
N SER A 326 -7.02 -2.96 21.02
CA SER A 326 -7.57 -3.81 19.95
C SER A 326 -9.07 -4.07 20.14
N ALA A 327 -9.54 -4.25 21.39
CA ALA A 327 -10.96 -4.42 21.67
C ALA A 327 -11.76 -3.15 21.41
N ARG A 328 -11.23 -1.98 21.81
CA ARG A 328 -11.79 -0.67 21.48
C ARG A 328 -11.93 -0.48 19.98
N GLU A 329 -10.86 -0.75 19.25
CA GLU A 329 -10.84 -0.59 17.80
C GLU A 329 -11.84 -1.53 17.12
N THR A 330 -11.86 -2.82 17.51
CA THR A 330 -12.84 -3.80 17.01
C THR A 330 -14.29 -3.35 17.22
N SER A 331 -14.58 -2.75 18.39
CA SER A 331 -15.91 -2.21 18.70
C SER A 331 -16.29 -1.08 17.73
N PHE A 332 -15.38 -0.12 17.53
CA PHE A 332 -15.63 1.05 16.69
C PHE A 332 -15.67 0.69 15.19
N VAL A 333 -14.63 0.04 14.67
CA VAL A 333 -14.45 -0.19 13.22
C VAL A 333 -15.25 -1.37 12.70
N THR A 334 -15.46 -2.42 13.51
CA THR A 334 -16.15 -3.62 13.04
C THR A 334 -17.59 -3.69 13.55
N LEU A 335 -17.81 -3.63 14.86
CA LEU A 335 -19.16 -3.80 15.42
C LEU A 335 -20.06 -2.60 15.11
N GLY A 336 -19.58 -1.38 15.38
CA GLY A 336 -20.31 -0.15 15.09
C GLY A 336 -20.69 -0.05 13.62
N GLN A 337 -19.75 -0.32 12.71
CA GLN A 337 -20.04 -0.29 11.28
C GLN A 337 -21.05 -1.36 10.82
N ARG A 338 -21.13 -2.52 11.49
CA ARG A 338 -22.14 -3.56 11.19
C ARG A 338 -23.53 -3.16 11.69
N VAL A 339 -23.61 -2.58 12.88
CA VAL A 339 -24.88 -2.06 13.45
C VAL A 339 -25.41 -0.90 12.61
N LEU A 340 -24.53 -0.01 12.15
CA LEU A 340 -24.91 1.09 11.25
C LEU A 340 -25.26 0.58 9.84
N ALA A 341 -24.61 -0.47 9.35
CA ALA A 341 -24.93 -1.04 8.05
C ALA A 341 -26.33 -1.71 8.05
N ASN A 342 -26.71 -2.41 9.13
CA ASN A 342 -28.00 -3.09 9.23
C ASN A 342 -28.65 -2.82 10.60
N PRO A 343 -29.84 -2.16 10.66
CA PRO A 343 -30.76 -1.83 9.56
C PRO A 343 -30.58 -0.43 8.95
N LEU A 344 -29.70 0.41 9.51
CA LEU A 344 -29.69 1.84 9.19
C LEU A 344 -29.15 2.17 7.79
N LYS A 345 -28.41 1.25 7.17
CA LYS A 345 -27.77 1.41 5.85
C LYS A 345 -26.85 2.62 5.77
N ILE A 346 -26.10 2.83 6.84
CA ILE A 346 -25.13 3.91 6.95
C ILE A 346 -23.73 3.30 7.01
N ARG A 347 -22.82 3.86 6.23
CA ARG A 347 -21.38 3.66 6.39
C ARG A 347 -20.72 4.98 6.70
N MET A 348 -20.03 5.03 7.84
CA MET A 348 -19.43 6.27 8.32
C MET A 348 -17.93 6.30 8.01
N TYR A 349 -17.21 5.19 8.22
CA TYR A 349 -15.75 5.21 8.34
C TYR A 349 -14.98 5.04 7.02
N TYR A 350 -14.11 6.00 6.68
CA TYR A 350 -13.16 5.94 5.55
C TYR A 350 -11.89 5.15 5.86
N GLY A 351 -11.53 5.03 7.15
CA GLY A 351 -10.40 4.21 7.59
C GLY A 351 -10.75 2.72 7.64
N HIS A 352 -11.98 2.33 7.33
CA HIS A 352 -12.30 0.93 7.13
C HIS A 352 -11.76 0.53 5.75
N PRO A 353 -11.21 -0.68 5.56
CA PRO A 353 -10.65 -1.12 4.28
C PRO A 353 -11.73 -1.46 3.23
N ASP A 354 -12.81 -0.70 3.19
CA ASP A 354 -13.91 -0.90 2.25
C ASP A 354 -13.54 -0.46 0.86
N VAL A 355 -14.17 -1.15 -0.10
CA VAL A 355 -14.06 -0.80 -1.51
C VAL A 355 -15.31 -0.03 -1.89
N PHE A 356 -15.13 1.08 -2.60
CA PHE A 356 -16.19 1.96 -3.11
C PHE A 356 -16.33 1.83 -4.63
N ASN A 357 -17.57 1.91 -5.14
CA ASN A 357 -17.82 2.11 -6.56
C ASN A 357 -17.42 3.54 -6.93
N ARG A 358 -16.27 3.69 -7.57
CA ARG A 358 -15.63 4.99 -7.82
C ARG A 358 -16.52 5.93 -8.63
N PHE A 359 -17.21 5.44 -9.65
CA PHE A 359 -18.08 6.28 -10.49
C PHE A 359 -19.27 6.82 -9.72
N CYS A 360 -19.89 6.01 -8.86
CA CYS A 360 -21.02 6.44 -8.04
C CYS A 360 -20.62 7.62 -7.13
N PHE A 361 -19.46 7.51 -6.46
CA PHE A 361 -18.99 8.52 -5.51
C PHE A 361 -18.39 9.75 -6.19
N LEU A 362 -17.61 9.61 -7.25
CA LEU A 362 -17.03 10.76 -7.95
C LEU A 362 -18.10 11.70 -8.53
N THR A 363 -19.19 11.14 -9.07
CA THR A 363 -20.31 11.92 -9.61
C THR A 363 -21.17 12.60 -8.53
N ARG A 364 -20.93 12.30 -7.25
CA ARG A 364 -21.70 12.81 -6.09
C ARG A 364 -20.85 13.66 -5.15
N GLY A 365 -19.78 14.26 -5.68
CA GLY A 365 -18.89 15.12 -4.93
C GLY A 365 -17.95 14.35 -4.01
N GLY A 366 -17.46 13.19 -4.46
CA GLY A 366 -16.38 12.45 -3.82
C GLY A 366 -16.81 11.51 -2.69
N ILE A 367 -15.80 10.92 -2.05
CA ILE A 367 -15.94 10.00 -0.91
C ILE A 367 -15.94 10.77 0.42
N SER A 368 -15.37 11.98 0.42
CA SER A 368 -15.22 12.79 1.64
C SER A 368 -15.79 14.19 1.44
N LYS A 369 -16.49 14.69 2.46
CA LYS A 369 -17.13 16.00 2.41
C LYS A 369 -16.24 17.05 3.06
N VAL A 370 -15.96 18.13 2.33
CA VAL A 370 -15.27 19.30 2.87
C VAL A 370 -16.31 20.20 3.51
N SER A 371 -16.06 20.66 4.73
CA SER A 371 -16.89 21.63 5.42
C SER A 371 -16.02 22.58 6.22
N ARG A 372 -16.32 23.88 6.15
CA ARG A 372 -15.69 24.91 7.01
C ARG A 372 -16.33 24.98 8.40
N VAL A 373 -17.57 24.50 8.51
CA VAL A 373 -18.45 24.76 9.66
C VAL A 373 -18.70 23.50 10.46
N VAL A 374 -18.86 22.38 9.76
CA VAL A 374 -19.14 21.11 10.40
C VAL A 374 -17.82 20.34 10.45
N ASN A 375 -17.20 20.30 11.62
CA ASN A 375 -16.26 19.23 11.98
C ASN A 375 -17.11 17.96 12.14
N ILE A 376 -17.54 17.42 11.01
CA ILE A 376 -17.94 16.04 10.97
C ILE A 376 -16.61 15.33 11.12
N SER A 377 -16.42 14.53 12.18
CA SER A 377 -15.16 13.80 12.34
C SER A 377 -14.82 13.18 10.99
N GLU A 378 -13.54 13.19 10.66
CA GLU A 378 -12.92 12.56 9.50
C GLU A 378 -13.67 11.28 9.01
N ASP A 379 -14.29 10.57 9.95
CA ASP A 379 -15.11 9.36 9.90
C ASP A 379 -16.59 9.49 9.47
N ILE A 380 -17.06 10.58 8.85
CA ILE A 380 -18.45 10.63 8.40
C ILE A 380 -18.58 11.18 6.97
N PHE A 381 -18.63 10.28 5.98
CA PHE A 381 -19.76 10.13 5.04
C PHE A 381 -19.34 9.48 3.74
N ALA A 382 -19.54 8.16 3.67
CA ALA A 382 -19.77 7.51 2.40
C ALA A 382 -20.97 6.59 2.55
N GLY A 383 -22.18 7.15 2.59
CA GLY A 383 -23.34 6.35 2.26
C GLY A 383 -24.57 6.44 3.15
N PHE A 384 -25.20 7.60 3.26
CA PHE A 384 -26.65 7.57 3.44
C PHE A 384 -27.26 6.93 2.18
N ASN A 385 -27.76 5.70 2.30
CA ASN A 385 -28.43 4.90 1.24
C ASN A 385 -27.54 4.10 0.26
N TYR A 386 -26.26 3.83 0.56
CA TYR A 386 -25.32 3.21 -0.40
C TYR A 386 -24.66 1.89 0.06
N THR A 387 -25.09 1.31 1.18
CA THR A 387 -24.53 0.04 1.69
C THR A 387 -25.28 -1.19 1.16
N LEU A 388 -24.53 -2.26 0.91
CA LEU A 388 -25.05 -3.58 0.50
C LEU A 388 -25.76 -4.32 1.65
N ARG A 389 -26.76 -5.14 1.30
CA ARG A 389 -27.56 -6.03 2.16
C ARG A 389 -26.87 -7.36 2.46
#